data_AF-F6F2S0-F1
#
_entry.id   AF-F6F2S0-F1
#
_cell.length_a   1.000
_cell.length_b   1.000
_cell.length_c   1.000
_cell.angle_alpha   90.00
_cell.angle_beta   90.00
_cell.angle_gamma   90.00
#
_symmetry.space_group_name_H-M   'P 1'
#
loop_
_entity.id
_entity.type
_entity.pdbx_description
1 polymer ?
#
loop_
_entity_poly.entity_id
_entity_poly.type
_entity_poly.pdbx_seq_one_letter_code
_entity_poly.pdbx_strand_id
1 'polypeptide(L)'
;MAMTGFRKLLLIAATAAIAMPQMAGAARPWMLPSETMFAGSGNEWLTVDAAISSDLYYFDHPGQDWQPVVTAPDGSTAQVENRTVGKLRQTFDLGIKAKGTYRIAVVNEMLMGNYMLNGERKMLPRGTTPATLATAVPQGATEVQTATATTRIETFVTAGEPDRKVFATTGKGLEMVPVTHPNDLAVGEAATFQFLLNGKPAAGLDVVAIPGGIRYRADLKQMDAKTDAQGKVTFTWPEAGMYWVSLSSGGRRGSGEGPGAGAPAGQGAPAGQGGPRPMGPPQDRATYAMTVEVQG
;
A
#
# COMPACT_ATOMS: atom_id res chain seq x y z
N MET A 1 -40.99 29.01 53.47
CA MET A 1 -39.60 28.54 53.71
C MET A 1 -39.53 27.10 53.21
N ALA A 2 -38.78 26.89 52.12
CA ALA A 2 -38.34 25.65 51.47
C ALA A 2 -39.27 24.41 51.39
N MET A 3 -39.72 24.08 50.16
CA MET A 3 -40.14 22.74 49.74
C MET A 3 -38.92 21.82 49.57
N THR A 4 -39.04 20.52 49.81
CA THR A 4 -38.52 19.51 48.84
C THR A 4 -39.11 18.12 49.08
N GLY A 5 -39.65 17.54 48.00
CA GLY A 5 -40.32 16.25 47.97
C GLY A 5 -39.39 15.04 47.85
N PHE A 6 -39.95 13.90 48.25
CA PHE A 6 -39.37 12.56 48.17
C PHE A 6 -38.93 12.19 46.74
N ARG A 7 -37.65 11.83 46.60
CA ARG A 7 -37.04 11.35 45.34
C ARG A 7 -37.58 9.96 44.97
N LYS A 8 -38.22 9.86 43.81
CA LYS A 8 -38.52 8.59 43.14
C LYS A 8 -37.23 7.97 42.61
N LEU A 9 -37.04 6.68 42.90
CA LEU A 9 -36.07 5.81 42.24
C LEU A 9 -36.28 5.86 40.72
N LEU A 10 -35.24 6.19 39.96
CA LEU A 10 -35.10 5.79 38.56
C LEU A 10 -33.85 4.91 38.46
N LEU A 11 -34.06 3.61 38.18
CA LEU A 11 -33.03 2.76 37.62
C LEU A 11 -32.69 3.29 36.22
N ILE A 12 -31.48 3.82 36.05
CA ILE A 12 -30.88 4.01 34.73
C ILE A 12 -29.95 2.82 34.50
N ALA A 13 -30.42 1.83 33.74
CA ALA A 13 -29.57 0.81 33.16
C ALA A 13 -28.64 1.50 32.15
N ALA A 14 -27.39 1.72 32.52
CA ALA A 14 -26.36 2.19 31.62
C ALA A 14 -25.97 1.04 30.68
N THR A 15 -26.61 0.96 29.52
CA THR A 15 -26.14 0.14 28.41
C THR A 15 -24.86 0.78 27.90
N ALA A 16 -23.72 0.36 28.44
CA ALA A 16 -22.42 0.66 27.87
C ALA A 16 -22.34 -0.06 26.52
N ALA A 17 -22.76 0.62 25.44
CA ALA A 17 -22.38 0.23 24.10
C ALA A 17 -20.86 0.38 24.02
N ILE A 18 -20.15 -0.74 24.23
CA ILE A 18 -18.74 -0.85 23.88
C ILE A 18 -18.67 -0.64 22.37
N ALA A 19 -18.40 0.60 21.96
CA ALA A 19 -17.95 0.89 20.62
C ALA A 19 -16.58 0.22 20.50
N MET A 20 -16.57 -1.04 20.04
CA MET A 20 -15.34 -1.68 19.60
C MET A 20 -14.77 -0.79 18.50
N PRO A 21 -13.51 -0.30 18.61
CA PRO A 21 -12.92 0.46 17.54
C PRO A 21 -12.85 -0.43 16.31
N GLN A 22 -13.66 -0.12 15.30
CA GLN A 22 -13.57 -0.72 13.97
C GLN A 22 -12.29 -0.20 13.28
N MET A 23 -11.14 -0.64 13.76
CA MET A 23 -9.82 -0.42 13.13
C MET A 23 -9.37 -1.63 12.29
N ALA A 24 -10.23 -2.64 12.14
CA ALA A 24 -9.99 -3.80 11.30
C ALA A 24 -10.38 -3.50 9.85
N GLY A 25 -9.47 -3.77 8.88
CA GLY A 25 -9.88 -4.00 7.49
C GLY A 25 -9.16 -3.19 6.40
N ALA A 26 -8.08 -2.47 6.68
CA ALA A 26 -7.23 -1.99 5.58
C ALA A 26 -6.32 -3.13 5.12
N ALA A 27 -6.57 -3.66 3.91
CA ALA A 27 -5.66 -4.58 3.23
C ALA A 27 -4.35 -3.85 2.93
N ARG A 28 -3.28 -4.16 3.66
CA ARG A 28 -1.96 -3.53 3.52
C ARG A 28 -1.02 -4.47 2.78
N PRO A 29 -0.69 -4.23 1.51
CA PRO A 29 0.32 -5.01 0.81
C PRO A 29 1.72 -4.62 1.30
N TRP A 30 2.61 -5.60 1.46
CA TRP A 30 3.98 -5.38 1.91
C TRP A 30 4.93 -6.45 1.37
N MET A 31 6.20 -6.09 1.34
CA MET A 31 7.34 -7.02 1.24
C MET A 31 8.18 -6.85 2.49
N LEU A 32 8.59 -7.94 3.12
CA LEU A 32 9.39 -7.96 4.34
C LEU A 32 10.68 -8.72 4.05
N PRO A 33 11.82 -8.02 3.93
CA PRO A 33 13.11 -8.68 3.80
C PRO A 33 13.53 -9.32 5.14
N SER A 34 14.26 -10.43 5.09
CA SER A 34 14.84 -11.06 6.27
C SER A 34 15.89 -10.19 6.95
N GLU A 35 16.53 -9.31 6.19
CA GLU A 35 17.58 -8.38 6.62
C GLU A 35 17.63 -7.18 5.64
N THR A 36 17.95 -5.99 6.13
CA THR A 36 18.07 -4.80 5.27
C THR A 36 19.50 -4.34 5.01
N MET A 37 20.47 -4.90 5.75
CA MET A 37 21.88 -4.53 5.70
C MET A 37 22.76 -5.77 5.65
N PHE A 38 23.66 -5.84 4.68
CA PHE A 38 24.63 -6.91 4.50
C PHE A 38 26.06 -6.34 4.56
N ALA A 39 27.04 -7.16 4.91
CA ALA A 39 28.44 -6.76 4.85
C ALA A 39 28.92 -6.60 3.39
N GLY A 40 28.28 -7.33 2.46
CA GLY A 40 28.63 -7.31 1.04
C GLY A 40 29.83 -8.21 0.73
N SER A 41 29.86 -9.40 1.32
CA SER A 41 30.87 -10.44 1.05
C SER A 41 30.62 -11.17 -0.27
N GLY A 42 29.43 -11.01 -0.88
CA GLY A 42 29.10 -11.52 -2.22
C GLY A 42 28.58 -12.97 -2.25
N ASN A 43 28.38 -13.57 -1.07
CA ASN A 43 27.80 -14.91 -0.87
C ASN A 43 26.60 -14.89 0.09
N GLU A 44 26.08 -13.71 0.39
CA GLU A 44 24.95 -13.51 1.27
C GLU A 44 23.63 -13.75 0.53
N TRP A 45 22.61 -14.15 1.29
CA TRP A 45 21.29 -14.43 0.77
C TRP A 45 20.26 -13.62 1.54
N LEU A 46 19.34 -13.05 0.78
CA LEU A 46 18.15 -12.39 1.29
C LEU A 46 16.94 -13.28 1.00
N THR A 47 16.11 -13.54 2.00
CA THR A 47 14.76 -14.08 1.78
C THR A 47 13.76 -12.95 1.96
N VAL A 48 12.73 -12.89 1.10
CA VAL A 48 11.67 -11.89 1.17
C VAL A 48 10.32 -12.58 1.24
N ASP A 49 9.55 -12.24 2.26
CA ASP A 49 8.13 -12.57 2.31
C ASP A 49 7.29 -11.41 1.76
N ALA A 50 6.29 -11.71 0.94
CA ALA A 50 5.36 -10.75 0.39
C ALA A 50 3.92 -11.19 0.67
N ALA A 51 3.11 -10.31 1.23
CA ALA A 51 1.72 -10.60 1.54
C ALA A 51 0.85 -9.35 1.61
N ILE A 52 -0.43 -9.58 1.85
CA ILE A 52 -1.41 -8.55 2.21
C ILE A 52 -1.85 -8.85 3.63
N SER A 53 -2.01 -7.81 4.46
CA SER A 53 -2.44 -8.02 5.84
C SER A 53 -3.38 -6.97 6.40
N SER A 54 -4.31 -7.39 7.26
CA SER A 54 -4.98 -6.48 8.22
C SER A 54 -4.04 -6.21 9.41
N ASP A 55 -3.36 -7.25 9.91
CA ASP A 55 -2.32 -7.10 10.93
C ASP A 55 -0.93 -7.05 10.27
N LEU A 56 -0.25 -5.90 10.26
CA LEU A 56 1.03 -5.72 9.57
C LEU A 56 2.05 -6.82 9.91
N TYR A 57 2.61 -7.39 8.85
CA TYR A 57 3.54 -8.51 8.86
C TYR A 57 2.98 -9.85 9.37
N TYR A 58 1.64 -10.00 9.33
CA TYR A 58 0.97 -11.28 9.51
C TYR A 58 0.28 -11.74 8.23
N PHE A 59 0.19 -13.06 8.08
CA PHE A 59 -0.42 -13.68 6.90
C PHE A 59 -1.90 -13.95 7.15
N ASP A 60 -2.77 -12.97 6.87
CA ASP A 60 -4.22 -13.07 7.11
C ASP A 60 -5.10 -12.82 5.87
N HIS A 61 -4.50 -12.49 4.71
CA HIS A 61 -5.17 -12.42 3.41
C HIS A 61 -4.63 -13.48 2.43
N PRO A 62 -5.39 -13.79 1.35
CA PRO A 62 -4.90 -14.66 0.28
C PRO A 62 -3.58 -14.17 -0.33
N GLY A 63 -2.64 -15.10 -0.50
CA GLY A 63 -1.38 -14.87 -1.19
C GLY A 63 -1.61 -14.41 -2.63
N GLN A 64 -0.72 -13.53 -3.11
CA GLN A 64 -0.75 -13.01 -4.47
C GLN A 64 0.40 -13.62 -5.27
N ASP A 65 0.17 -13.90 -6.55
CA ASP A 65 1.24 -14.26 -7.49
C ASP A 65 1.87 -12.98 -8.06
N TRP A 66 2.54 -12.22 -7.19
CA TRP A 66 3.24 -11.02 -7.61
C TRP A 66 4.53 -11.38 -8.36
N GLN A 67 4.91 -10.51 -9.30
CA GLN A 67 6.15 -10.62 -10.05
C GLN A 67 7.14 -9.58 -9.51
N PRO A 68 7.99 -9.94 -8.53
CA PRO A 68 8.99 -9.01 -8.03
C PRO A 68 10.05 -8.74 -9.10
N VAL A 69 10.46 -7.48 -9.24
CA VAL A 69 11.59 -7.04 -10.05
C VAL A 69 12.65 -6.51 -9.10
N VAL A 70 13.86 -7.04 -9.20
CA VAL A 70 14.99 -6.60 -8.40
C VAL A 70 15.95 -5.80 -9.27
N THR A 71 16.19 -4.54 -8.91
CA THR A 71 17.25 -3.71 -9.50
C THR A 71 18.48 -3.79 -8.62
N ALA A 72 19.61 -4.24 -9.18
CA ALA A 72 20.90 -4.31 -8.51
C ALA A 72 21.60 -2.93 -8.46
N PRO A 73 22.66 -2.78 -7.65
CA PRO A 73 23.41 -1.52 -7.49
C PRO A 73 23.95 -0.92 -8.80
N ASP A 74 24.26 -1.76 -9.78
CA ASP A 74 24.74 -1.35 -11.10
C ASP A 74 23.61 -0.96 -12.07
N GLY A 75 22.34 -1.09 -11.65
CA GLY A 75 21.14 -0.84 -12.45
C GLY A 75 20.66 -2.06 -13.24
N SER A 76 21.37 -3.18 -13.21
CA SER A 76 20.94 -4.42 -13.85
C SER A 76 19.76 -5.07 -13.12
N THR A 77 19.05 -5.98 -13.79
CA THR A 77 18.01 -6.78 -13.14
C THR A 77 18.62 -8.02 -12.51
N ALA A 78 18.45 -8.19 -11.19
CA ALA A 78 18.81 -9.41 -10.49
C ALA A 78 17.66 -10.42 -10.53
N GLN A 79 18.00 -11.70 -10.67
CA GLN A 79 17.02 -12.79 -10.68
C GLN A 79 16.64 -13.17 -9.26
N VAL A 80 15.35 -13.36 -9.02
CA VAL A 80 14.83 -13.99 -7.80
C VAL A 80 14.87 -15.50 -7.94
N GLU A 81 15.19 -16.19 -6.85
CA GLU A 81 15.29 -17.65 -6.77
C GLU A 81 14.23 -18.21 -5.82
N ASN A 82 13.94 -19.51 -5.92
CA ASN A 82 13.03 -20.24 -5.01
C ASN A 82 11.63 -19.62 -4.81
N ARG A 83 11.15 -18.84 -5.79
CA ARG A 83 9.84 -18.16 -5.69
C ARG A 83 8.72 -19.18 -5.52
N THR A 84 8.00 -19.06 -4.40
CA THR A 84 6.88 -19.94 -4.04
C THR A 84 5.67 -19.12 -3.64
N VAL A 85 4.51 -19.41 -4.24
CA VAL A 85 3.23 -18.78 -3.89
C VAL A 85 2.40 -19.77 -3.08
N GLY A 86 2.24 -19.48 -1.79
CA GLY A 86 1.36 -20.20 -0.88
C GLY A 86 -0.03 -19.59 -0.81
N LYS A 87 -0.88 -20.17 0.04
CA LYS A 87 -2.26 -19.69 0.23
C LYS A 87 -2.36 -18.30 0.85
N LEU A 88 -1.37 -17.88 1.63
CA LEU A 88 -1.41 -16.63 2.41
C LEU A 88 -0.24 -15.67 2.13
N ARG A 89 0.82 -16.14 1.46
CA ARG A 89 2.01 -15.36 1.17
C ARG A 89 2.73 -15.87 -0.06
N GLN A 90 3.54 -15.02 -0.64
CA GLN A 90 4.61 -15.39 -1.55
C GLN A 90 5.95 -15.25 -0.83
N THR A 91 6.89 -16.13 -1.13
CA THR A 91 8.27 -16.03 -0.62
C THR A 91 9.25 -16.24 -1.78
N PHE A 92 10.42 -15.63 -1.73
CA PHE A 92 11.49 -15.79 -2.71
C PHE A 92 12.84 -15.39 -2.11
N ASP A 93 13.91 -15.85 -2.75
CA ASP A 93 15.28 -15.58 -2.36
C ASP A 93 15.97 -14.66 -3.38
N LEU A 94 16.99 -13.93 -2.92
CA LEU A 94 17.86 -13.09 -3.72
C LEU A 94 19.30 -13.28 -3.25
N GLY A 95 20.18 -13.69 -4.17
CA GLY A 95 21.62 -13.69 -3.92
C GLY A 95 22.19 -12.26 -3.97
N ILE A 96 22.86 -11.84 -2.90
CA ILE A 96 23.51 -10.53 -2.79
C ILE A 96 24.95 -10.65 -3.32
N LYS A 97 25.12 -10.27 -4.59
CA LYS A 97 26.36 -10.50 -5.35
C LYS A 97 27.25 -9.26 -5.54
N ALA A 98 26.70 -8.08 -5.31
CA ALA A 98 27.37 -6.80 -5.48
C ALA A 98 27.16 -5.91 -4.26
N LYS A 99 28.13 -5.04 -3.98
CA LYS A 99 28.00 -3.99 -2.97
C LYS A 99 27.14 -2.85 -3.51
N GLY A 100 26.42 -2.20 -2.60
CA GLY A 100 25.50 -1.10 -2.90
C GLY A 100 24.06 -1.43 -2.55
N THR A 101 23.15 -0.60 -3.04
CA THR A 101 21.72 -0.70 -2.70
C THR A 101 20.95 -1.45 -3.79
N TYR A 102 20.16 -2.42 -3.36
CA TYR A 102 19.19 -3.14 -4.18
C TYR A 102 17.79 -2.55 -3.96
N ARG A 103 17.03 -2.41 -5.04
CA ARG A 103 15.59 -2.12 -4.98
C ARG A 103 14.81 -3.37 -5.35
N ILE A 104 13.92 -3.81 -4.48
CA ILE A 104 12.99 -4.91 -4.74
C ILE A 104 11.60 -4.28 -4.87
N ALA A 105 10.96 -4.47 -6.03
CA ALA A 105 9.70 -3.81 -6.34
C ALA A 105 8.67 -4.79 -6.91
N VAL A 106 7.42 -4.65 -6.48
CA VAL A 106 6.24 -5.19 -7.17
C VAL A 106 5.46 -4.00 -7.70
N VAL A 107 5.29 -3.92 -9.02
CA VAL A 107 4.53 -2.86 -9.68
C VAL A 107 3.42 -3.47 -10.52
N ASN A 108 2.19 -3.12 -10.20
CA ASN A 108 1.00 -3.53 -10.94
C ASN A 108 0.32 -2.31 -11.54
N GLU A 109 -0.04 -2.39 -12.81
CA GLU A 109 -0.80 -1.35 -13.51
C GLU A 109 -2.03 -1.98 -14.14
N MET A 110 -3.21 -1.42 -13.86
CA MET A 110 -4.48 -1.88 -14.43
C MET A 110 -5.18 -0.73 -15.11
N LEU A 111 -5.52 -0.90 -16.39
CA LEU A 111 -6.44 -0.02 -17.09
C LEU A 111 -7.87 -0.50 -16.84
N MET A 112 -8.68 0.39 -16.26
CA MET A 112 -10.10 0.20 -16.06
C MET A 112 -10.85 1.15 -16.98
N GLY A 113 -12.07 0.80 -17.36
CA GLY A 113 -12.88 1.70 -18.15
C GLY A 113 -14.23 1.13 -18.54
N ASN A 114 -15.01 1.97 -19.18
CA ASN A 114 -16.32 1.63 -19.72
C ASN A 114 -16.55 2.38 -21.04
N TYR A 115 -17.49 1.89 -21.82
CA TYR A 115 -17.93 2.50 -23.07
C TYR A 115 -19.44 2.25 -23.25
N MET A 116 -20.10 3.09 -24.04
CA MET A 116 -21.46 2.84 -24.51
C MET A 116 -21.42 2.06 -25.83
N LEU A 117 -22.27 1.04 -25.98
CA LEU A 117 -22.45 0.32 -27.24
C LEU A 117 -23.93 -0.02 -27.40
N ASN A 118 -24.53 0.39 -28.50
CA ASN A 118 -25.97 0.19 -28.78
C ASN A 118 -26.89 0.72 -27.66
N GLY A 119 -26.50 1.83 -27.02
CA GLY A 119 -27.24 2.42 -25.89
C GLY A 119 -27.00 1.76 -24.53
N GLU A 120 -26.16 0.71 -24.46
CA GLU A 120 -25.82 0.03 -23.21
C GLU A 120 -24.39 0.34 -22.76
N ARG A 121 -24.21 0.60 -21.46
CA ARG A 121 -22.87 0.75 -20.86
C ARG A 121 -22.22 -0.61 -20.66
N LYS A 122 -21.05 -0.82 -21.26
CA LYS A 122 -20.21 -2.02 -21.13
C LYS A 122 -18.87 -1.68 -20.49
N MET A 123 -18.33 -2.61 -19.72
CA MET A 123 -16.98 -2.47 -19.14
C MET A 123 -15.92 -2.86 -20.17
N LEU A 124 -14.73 -2.25 -20.08
CA LEU A 124 -13.57 -2.77 -20.79
C LEU A 124 -13.27 -4.20 -20.33
N PRO A 125 -12.83 -5.08 -21.24
CA PRO A 125 -12.32 -6.40 -20.88
C PRO A 125 -11.25 -6.32 -19.79
N ARG A 126 -11.22 -7.29 -18.88
CA ARG A 126 -10.13 -7.37 -17.90
C ARG A 126 -8.80 -7.60 -18.62
N GLY A 127 -7.74 -6.93 -18.15
CA GLY A 127 -6.41 -7.05 -18.74
C GLY A 127 -6.19 -6.20 -20.00
N THR A 128 -7.12 -5.31 -20.37
CA THR A 128 -6.83 -4.28 -21.37
C THR A 128 -5.64 -3.44 -20.91
N THR A 129 -4.73 -3.13 -21.83
CA THR A 129 -3.57 -2.27 -21.62
C THR A 129 -3.70 -1.04 -22.51
N PRO A 130 -2.91 0.02 -22.29
CA PRO A 130 -2.87 1.16 -23.22
C PRO A 130 -2.63 0.74 -24.67
N ALA A 131 -1.82 -0.30 -24.90
CA ALA A 131 -1.53 -0.81 -26.24
C ALA A 131 -2.70 -1.59 -26.87
N THR A 132 -3.54 -2.25 -26.08
CA THR A 132 -4.68 -3.05 -26.57
C THR A 132 -6.02 -2.34 -26.47
N LEU A 133 -6.05 -1.11 -25.94
CA LEU A 133 -7.29 -0.35 -25.75
C LEU A 133 -8.06 -0.16 -27.06
N ALA A 134 -7.37 0.19 -28.15
CA ALA A 134 -8.00 0.44 -29.44
C ALA A 134 -8.72 -0.78 -30.02
N THR A 135 -8.21 -1.99 -29.74
CA THR A 135 -8.85 -3.24 -30.20
C THR A 135 -9.88 -3.77 -29.19
N ALA A 136 -9.78 -3.37 -27.92
CA ALA A 136 -10.72 -3.74 -26.87
C ALA A 136 -12.04 -2.95 -26.92
N VAL A 137 -12.06 -1.81 -27.60
CA VAL A 137 -13.25 -0.98 -27.81
C VAL A 137 -13.91 -1.38 -29.15
N PRO A 138 -15.14 -1.95 -29.14
CA PRO A 138 -15.84 -2.35 -30.36
C PRO A 138 -16.19 -1.16 -31.28
N GLN A 139 -16.29 -1.42 -32.58
CA GLN A 139 -16.78 -0.43 -33.54
C GLN A 139 -18.21 0.03 -33.17
N GLY A 140 -18.48 1.33 -33.27
CA GLY A 140 -19.77 1.92 -32.87
C GLY A 140 -19.88 2.21 -31.37
N ALA A 141 -18.84 1.92 -30.58
CA ALA A 141 -18.78 2.35 -29.20
C ALA A 141 -18.59 3.87 -29.09
N THR A 142 -19.29 4.48 -28.13
CA THR A 142 -19.21 5.90 -27.80
C THR A 142 -18.94 6.09 -26.32
N GLU A 143 -18.67 7.33 -25.87
CA GLU A 143 -18.45 7.67 -24.46
C GLU A 143 -17.40 6.78 -23.76
N VAL A 144 -16.29 6.50 -24.44
CA VAL A 144 -15.20 5.69 -23.85
C VAL A 144 -14.56 6.46 -22.71
N GLN A 145 -14.57 5.88 -21.52
CA GLN A 145 -13.97 6.43 -20.31
C GLN A 145 -12.97 5.43 -19.75
N THR A 146 -11.76 5.89 -19.43
CA THR A 146 -10.70 5.06 -18.87
C THR A 146 -10.10 5.70 -17.62
N ALA A 147 -9.53 4.86 -16.78
CA ALA A 147 -8.66 5.26 -15.68
C ALA A 147 -7.61 4.18 -15.43
N THR A 148 -6.44 4.61 -14.96
CA THR A 148 -5.33 3.75 -14.62
C THR A 148 -5.24 3.62 -13.10
N ALA A 149 -5.09 2.38 -12.63
CA ALA A 149 -4.77 2.08 -11.25
C ALA A 149 -3.37 1.50 -11.17
N THR A 150 -2.44 2.23 -10.54
CA THR A 150 -1.06 1.75 -10.31
C THR A 150 -0.88 1.40 -8.83
N THR A 151 -0.25 0.27 -8.55
CA THR A 151 0.20 -0.10 -7.20
C THR A 151 1.69 -0.40 -7.24
N ARG A 152 2.44 0.22 -6.34
CA ARG A 152 3.87 0.00 -6.16
C ARG A 152 4.13 -0.41 -4.72
N ILE A 153 4.80 -1.55 -4.54
CA ILE A 153 5.24 -2.05 -3.24
C ILE A 153 6.76 -2.19 -3.36
N GLU A 154 7.50 -1.60 -2.44
CA GLU A 154 8.96 -1.60 -2.49
C GLU A 154 9.59 -1.98 -1.14
N THR A 155 10.81 -2.50 -1.21
CA THR A 155 11.73 -2.55 -0.08
C THR A 155 13.15 -2.39 -0.62
N PHE A 156 14.06 -1.92 0.23
CA PHE A 156 15.44 -1.66 -0.13
C PHE A 156 16.37 -2.43 0.80
N VAL A 157 17.46 -2.92 0.24
CA VAL A 157 18.47 -3.68 0.98
C VAL A 157 19.83 -3.18 0.53
N THR A 158 20.75 -2.96 1.47
CA THR A 158 22.09 -2.43 1.18
C THR A 158 23.15 -3.42 1.60
N ALA A 159 24.15 -3.63 0.74
CA ALA A 159 25.30 -4.46 1.01
C ALA A 159 26.58 -3.60 1.02
N GLY A 160 27.22 -3.43 2.17
CA GLY A 160 28.31 -2.47 2.35
C GLY A 160 27.78 -1.03 2.39
N GLU A 161 28.35 -0.14 1.58
CA GLU A 161 27.97 1.28 1.56
C GLU A 161 26.70 1.53 0.72
N PRO A 162 25.76 2.37 1.20
CA PRO A 162 24.56 2.71 0.45
C PRO A 162 24.89 3.55 -0.78
N ASP A 163 24.20 3.28 -1.88
CA ASP A 163 24.24 4.11 -3.09
C ASP A 163 22.83 4.57 -3.48
N ARG A 164 22.73 5.39 -4.53
CA ARG A 164 21.45 5.99 -4.94
C ARG A 164 21.02 5.69 -6.35
N LYS A 165 21.72 4.81 -7.07
CA LYS A 165 21.47 4.57 -8.51
C LYS A 165 20.10 3.94 -8.74
N VAL A 166 19.66 3.07 -7.82
CA VAL A 166 18.38 2.36 -7.91
C VAL A 166 17.14 3.27 -7.73
N PHE A 167 17.31 4.52 -7.28
CA PHE A 167 16.21 5.48 -7.12
C PHE A 167 15.90 6.28 -8.39
N ALA A 168 16.49 5.92 -9.53
CA ALA A 168 16.08 6.48 -10.81
C ALA A 168 14.57 6.22 -11.04
N THR A 169 13.83 7.31 -11.29
CA THR A 169 12.37 7.30 -11.45
C THR A 169 11.96 6.92 -12.86
N THR A 170 10.84 6.20 -12.97
CA THR A 170 10.20 5.84 -14.24
C THR A 170 9.24 6.90 -14.76
N GLY A 171 8.81 7.84 -13.90
CA GLY A 171 7.80 8.84 -14.20
C GLY A 171 6.38 8.27 -14.24
N LYS A 172 6.14 7.09 -13.65
CA LYS A 172 4.84 6.40 -13.68
C LYS A 172 4.35 6.02 -12.29
N GLY A 173 3.09 6.38 -12.01
CA GLY A 173 2.45 6.15 -10.72
C GLY A 173 3.12 6.95 -9.60
N LEU A 174 3.00 6.45 -8.37
CA LEU A 174 3.74 6.99 -7.23
C LEU A 174 5.12 6.35 -7.16
N GLU A 175 6.14 7.17 -6.89
CA GLU A 175 7.54 6.75 -6.72
C GLU A 175 8.15 7.50 -5.53
N MET A 176 9.04 6.83 -4.79
CA MET A 176 9.78 7.42 -3.67
C MET A 176 11.20 7.76 -4.12
N VAL A 177 11.63 8.97 -3.83
CA VAL A 177 12.98 9.47 -4.01
C VAL A 177 13.53 9.84 -2.61
N PRO A 178 14.56 9.16 -2.11
CA PRO A 178 15.03 9.36 -0.75
C PRO A 178 15.82 10.67 -0.64
N VAL A 179 15.47 11.50 0.33
CA VAL A 179 16.39 12.53 0.85
C VAL A 179 17.29 11.87 1.90
N THR A 180 16.70 11.13 2.84
CA THR A 180 17.38 10.17 3.72
C THR A 180 17.32 8.77 3.11
N HIS A 181 18.43 8.03 3.10
CA HIS A 181 18.48 6.71 2.51
C HIS A 181 17.59 5.72 3.31
N PRO A 182 16.79 4.85 2.66
CA PRO A 182 15.81 4.01 3.37
C PRO A 182 16.41 2.90 4.25
N ASN A 183 17.70 2.61 4.11
CA ASN A 183 18.46 1.72 5.02
C ASN A 183 19.39 2.50 5.98
N ASP A 184 19.21 3.81 6.08
CA ASP A 184 19.97 4.70 6.98
C ASP A 184 18.99 5.48 7.87
N LEU A 185 18.17 4.72 8.61
CA LEU A 185 17.14 5.25 9.50
C LEU A 185 17.51 4.88 10.92
N ALA A 186 17.51 5.87 11.82
CA ALA A 186 17.81 5.67 13.24
C ALA A 186 16.71 6.25 14.14
N VAL A 187 16.55 5.68 15.34
CA VAL A 187 15.64 6.20 16.36
C VAL A 187 16.02 7.63 16.74
N GLY A 188 15.02 8.50 16.83
CA GLY A 188 15.19 9.90 17.21
C GLY A 188 15.75 10.80 16.10
N GLU A 189 16.22 10.24 14.99
CA GLU A 189 16.71 11.02 13.84
C GLU A 189 15.59 11.29 12.82
N ALA A 190 15.67 12.46 12.19
CA ALA A 190 14.71 12.86 11.17
C ALA A 190 15.08 12.24 9.81
N ALA A 191 14.16 11.42 9.27
CA ALA A 191 14.28 10.85 7.94
C ALA A 191 13.30 11.52 6.99
N THR A 192 13.78 11.95 5.82
CA THR A 192 12.95 12.63 4.81
C THR A 192 12.86 11.81 3.53
N PHE A 193 11.65 11.68 3.00
CA PHE A 193 11.37 11.05 1.70
C PHE A 193 10.61 12.03 0.82
N GLN A 194 10.91 12.03 -0.48
CA GLN A 194 10.13 12.73 -1.48
C GLN A 194 9.30 11.74 -2.28
N PHE A 195 8.01 12.02 -2.43
CA PHE A 195 7.12 11.24 -3.29
C PHE A 195 6.80 12.03 -4.55
N LEU A 196 6.88 11.34 -5.68
CA LEU A 196 6.51 11.85 -6.99
C LEU A 196 5.29 11.09 -7.50
N LEU A 197 4.34 11.79 -8.13
CA LEU A 197 3.24 11.22 -8.88
C LEU A 197 3.46 11.55 -10.35
N ASN A 198 3.68 10.52 -11.16
CA ASN A 198 3.97 10.64 -12.59
C ASN A 198 5.12 11.63 -12.87
N GLY A 199 6.21 11.52 -12.09
CA GLY A 199 7.41 12.37 -12.20
C GLY A 199 7.28 13.79 -11.63
N LYS A 200 6.12 14.19 -11.09
CA LYS A 200 5.90 15.51 -10.47
C LYS A 200 5.79 15.38 -8.95
N PRO A 201 6.18 16.40 -8.16
CA PRO A 201 5.94 16.43 -6.71
C PRO A 201 4.51 16.02 -6.33
N ALA A 202 4.38 14.96 -5.53
CA ALA A 202 3.09 14.46 -5.07
C ALA A 202 2.64 15.22 -3.81
N ALA A 203 2.24 16.49 -3.96
CA ALA A 203 1.91 17.36 -2.85
C ALA A 203 0.54 17.06 -2.19
N GLY A 204 0.44 17.30 -0.88
CA GLY A 204 -0.81 17.26 -0.12
C GLY A 204 -1.37 15.85 0.18
N LEU A 205 -0.63 14.79 -0.14
CA LEU A 205 -1.04 13.40 0.08
C LEU A 205 -0.81 13.00 1.54
N ASP A 206 -1.78 12.28 2.10
CA ASP A 206 -1.63 11.67 3.43
C ASP A 206 -0.67 10.48 3.34
N VAL A 207 0.34 10.50 4.20
CA VAL A 207 1.33 9.43 4.37
C VAL A 207 1.12 8.83 5.75
N VAL A 208 0.99 7.51 5.79
CA VAL A 208 0.92 6.75 7.04
C VAL A 208 2.19 5.92 7.20
N ALA A 209 2.75 5.90 8.40
CA ALA A 209 3.78 4.96 8.79
C ALA A 209 3.30 4.16 10.00
N ILE A 210 3.46 2.84 9.98
CA ILE A 210 2.98 1.96 11.06
C ILE A 210 4.08 0.94 11.38
N PRO A 211 4.53 0.84 12.64
CA PRO A 211 5.49 -0.17 13.04
C PRO A 211 4.88 -1.57 12.96
N GLY A 212 5.68 -2.55 12.58
CA GLY A 212 5.32 -3.96 12.61
C GLY A 212 4.97 -4.47 14.00
N GLY A 213 4.42 -5.70 14.09
CA GLY A 213 4.12 -6.34 15.38
C GLY A 213 2.83 -5.85 16.05
N ILE A 214 1.83 -5.47 15.26
CA ILE A 214 0.59 -4.84 15.78
C ILE A 214 -0.40 -5.83 16.41
N ARG A 215 -0.33 -7.13 16.09
CA ARG A 215 -1.34 -8.15 16.47
C ARG A 215 -1.67 -8.22 17.98
N TYR A 216 -0.70 -7.91 18.84
CA TYR A 216 -0.87 -7.99 20.29
C TYR A 216 -0.87 -6.61 20.97
N ARG A 217 -0.82 -5.52 20.19
CA ARG A 217 -0.90 -4.16 20.72
C ARG A 217 -2.33 -3.68 20.71
N ALA A 218 -2.68 -2.87 21.70
CA ALA A 218 -3.96 -2.16 21.72
C ALA A 218 -3.98 -0.97 20.74
N ASP A 219 -2.81 -0.41 20.43
CA ASP A 219 -2.63 0.73 19.52
C ASP A 219 -1.74 0.34 18.33
N LEU A 220 -2.09 0.80 17.14
CA LEU A 220 -1.32 0.62 15.91
C LEU A 220 0.02 1.36 15.94
N LYS A 221 0.18 2.36 16.81
CA LYS A 221 1.27 3.35 16.80
C LYS A 221 1.44 3.97 15.40
N GLN A 222 0.32 4.24 14.73
CA GLN A 222 0.32 4.88 13.41
C GLN A 222 0.84 6.31 13.55
N MET A 223 1.75 6.67 12.65
CA MET A 223 2.24 8.02 12.45
C MET A 223 1.60 8.57 11.17
N ASP A 224 0.87 9.66 11.29
CA ASP A 224 0.27 10.37 10.18
C ASP A 224 1.10 11.59 9.81
N ALA A 225 1.34 11.77 8.52
CA ALA A 225 2.01 12.93 7.97
C ALA A 225 1.37 13.30 6.63
N LYS A 226 1.74 14.46 6.09
CA LYS A 226 1.26 14.93 4.79
C LYS A 226 2.43 15.43 3.96
N THR A 227 2.45 15.11 2.68
CA THR A 227 3.49 15.60 1.78
C THR A 227 3.37 17.11 1.58
N ASP A 228 4.49 17.82 1.61
CA ASP A 228 4.56 19.26 1.35
C ASP A 228 4.41 19.60 -0.16
N ALA A 229 4.57 20.87 -0.52
CA ALA A 229 4.46 21.33 -1.91
C ALA A 229 5.49 20.70 -2.86
N GLN A 230 6.61 20.20 -2.31
CA GLN A 230 7.68 19.51 -3.00
C GLN A 230 7.48 17.99 -2.97
N GLY A 231 6.38 17.50 -2.40
CA GLY A 231 6.09 16.07 -2.26
C GLY A 231 6.87 15.42 -1.12
N LYS A 232 7.51 16.18 -0.23
CA LYS A 232 8.35 15.64 0.83
C LYS A 232 7.57 15.40 2.11
N VAL A 233 8.01 14.40 2.86
CA VAL A 233 7.53 14.10 4.22
C VAL A 233 8.74 13.76 5.09
N THR A 234 8.69 14.18 6.35
CA THR A 234 9.73 13.89 7.35
C THR A 234 9.12 13.12 8.51
N PHE A 235 9.74 12.02 8.89
CA PHE A 235 9.41 11.23 10.07
C PHE A 235 10.57 11.27 11.07
N THR A 236 10.25 11.35 12.35
CA THR A 236 11.20 11.07 13.44
C THR A 236 10.77 9.77 14.10
N TRP A 237 11.59 8.74 13.99
CA TRP A 237 11.20 7.38 14.37
C TRP A 237 11.31 7.18 15.88
N PRO A 238 10.23 6.77 16.57
CA PRO A 238 10.23 6.68 18.03
C PRO A 238 10.88 5.39 18.55
N GLU A 239 10.87 4.31 17.75
CA GLU A 239 11.33 2.97 18.15
C GLU A 239 11.99 2.28 16.97
N ALA A 240 12.97 1.41 17.25
CA ALA A 240 13.62 0.59 16.25
C ALA A 240 12.68 -0.52 15.74
N GLY A 241 12.94 -1.01 14.53
CA GLY A 241 12.22 -2.12 13.90
C GLY A 241 11.68 -1.79 12.51
N MET A 242 10.89 -2.71 11.97
CA MET A 242 10.31 -2.59 10.63
C MET A 242 9.06 -1.70 10.65
N TYR A 243 8.99 -0.76 9.72
CA TYR A 243 7.84 0.12 9.50
C TYR A 243 7.30 -0.05 8.09
N TRP A 244 5.98 -0.09 7.99
CA TRP A 244 5.27 0.01 6.73
C TRP A 244 4.85 1.46 6.49
N VAL A 245 5.26 2.04 5.37
CA VAL A 245 4.94 3.41 4.97
C VAL A 245 4.09 3.39 3.71
N SER A 246 2.98 4.14 3.66
CA SER A 246 2.08 4.13 2.50
C SER A 246 1.36 5.46 2.27
N LEU A 247 1.02 5.71 1.01
CA LEU A 247 0.24 6.85 0.54
C LEU A 247 -0.52 6.49 -0.76
N SER A 248 -1.54 7.28 -1.10
CA SER A 248 -2.30 7.10 -2.34
C SER A 248 -2.82 8.42 -2.93
N SER A 249 -2.94 8.50 -4.26
CA SER A 249 -3.33 9.74 -4.99
C SER A 249 -4.81 9.85 -5.36
N GLY A 250 -5.66 8.93 -4.91
CA GLY A 250 -7.10 8.89 -5.26
C GLY A 250 -8.06 9.27 -4.13
N GLY A 251 -7.56 9.91 -3.07
CA GLY A 251 -8.28 10.09 -1.80
C GLY A 251 -8.43 8.76 -1.05
N ARG A 252 -8.28 8.78 0.27
CA ARG A 252 -8.72 7.67 1.12
C ARG A 252 -10.24 7.60 0.96
N ARG A 253 -10.78 6.63 0.20
CA ARG A 253 -12.13 6.16 0.55
C ARG A 253 -12.02 5.82 2.02
N GLY A 254 -12.81 6.50 2.86
CA GLY A 254 -12.64 6.55 4.31
C GLY A 254 -12.23 5.19 4.88
N SER A 255 -11.29 5.21 5.82
CA SER A 255 -10.85 4.07 6.63
C SER A 255 -11.85 2.90 6.63
N GLY A 256 -11.66 1.90 5.76
CA GLY A 256 -12.57 0.75 5.73
C GLY A 256 -12.57 -0.12 4.48
N GLU A 257 -12.26 0.39 3.28
CA GLU A 257 -12.39 -0.46 2.07
C GLU A 257 -11.14 -0.38 1.19
N GLY A 258 -10.25 -1.36 1.38
CA GLY A 258 -9.23 -1.72 0.40
C GLY A 258 -9.86 -2.31 -0.88
N PRO A 259 -9.07 -2.49 -1.94
CA PRO A 259 -9.57 -2.99 -3.21
C PRO A 259 -9.94 -4.48 -3.12
N GLY A 260 -11.24 -4.75 -3.03
CA GLY A 260 -11.88 -5.98 -3.51
C GLY A 260 -11.42 -7.30 -2.89
N ALA A 261 -11.91 -7.63 -1.70
CA ALA A 261 -12.23 -9.01 -1.37
C ALA A 261 -13.70 -9.24 -1.71
N GLY A 262 -13.98 -10.18 -2.62
CA GLY A 262 -15.35 -10.58 -2.92
C GLY A 262 -16.05 -11.03 -1.64
N ALA A 263 -17.14 -10.35 -1.28
CA ALA A 263 -17.97 -10.75 -0.15
C ALA A 263 -18.53 -12.16 -0.40
N PRO A 264 -18.49 -13.09 0.57
CA PRO A 264 -19.29 -14.30 0.49
C PRO A 264 -20.77 -13.92 0.59
N ALA A 265 -21.60 -14.52 -0.26
CA ALA A 265 -23.04 -14.35 -0.23
C ALA A 265 -23.61 -14.85 1.11
N GLY A 266 -23.94 -13.91 2.01
CA GLY A 266 -24.68 -14.14 3.25
C GLY A 266 -26.13 -13.71 3.09
N GLN A 267 -27.05 -14.63 3.37
CA GLN A 267 -28.49 -14.51 3.18
C GLN A 267 -29.16 -13.50 4.12
N GLY A 268 -30.11 -12.73 3.59
CA GLY A 268 -31.30 -12.27 4.32
C GLY A 268 -31.30 -10.84 4.89
N ALA A 269 -31.72 -9.85 4.08
CA ALA A 269 -32.46 -8.65 4.53
C ALA A 269 -33.12 -7.93 3.32
N PRO A 270 -34.26 -7.23 3.48
CA PRO A 270 -35.15 -6.88 2.38
C PRO A 270 -34.67 -5.70 1.53
N ALA A 271 -34.97 -5.79 0.23
CA ALA A 271 -34.57 -4.86 -0.81
C ALA A 271 -35.14 -3.44 -0.61
N GLY A 272 -34.28 -2.52 -0.17
CA GLY A 272 -34.49 -1.08 -0.37
C GLY A 272 -34.01 -0.69 -1.76
N GLN A 273 -34.92 -0.20 -2.60
CA GLN A 273 -34.64 0.35 -3.93
C GLN A 273 -33.77 1.60 -3.82
N GLY A 274 -32.45 1.43 -3.83
CA GLY A 274 -31.50 2.47 -4.21
C GLY A 274 -31.00 2.15 -5.61
N GLY A 275 -31.49 2.87 -6.63
CA GLY A 275 -30.94 2.76 -7.98
C GLY A 275 -29.41 2.95 -7.99
N PRO A 276 -28.70 2.43 -9.00
CA PRO A 276 -27.24 2.60 -9.08
C PRO A 276 -26.91 4.09 -8.99
N ARG A 277 -26.18 4.49 -7.94
CA ARG A 277 -25.65 5.87 -7.86
C ARG A 277 -24.83 6.12 -9.12
N PRO A 278 -24.95 7.30 -9.77
CA PRO A 278 -24.10 7.61 -10.91
C PRO A 278 -22.64 7.47 -10.49
N MET A 279 -21.94 6.46 -11.00
CA MET A 279 -20.49 6.42 -10.92
C MET A 279 -20.01 7.59 -11.77
N GLY A 280 -19.40 8.59 -11.10
CA GLY A 280 -18.65 9.63 -11.79
C GLY A 280 -17.58 9.01 -12.70
N PRO A 281 -16.97 9.80 -13.60
CA PRO A 281 -15.96 9.29 -14.51
C PRO A 281 -14.85 8.56 -13.72
N PRO A 282 -14.35 7.43 -14.22
CA PRO A 282 -13.20 6.74 -13.64
C PRO A 282 -12.06 7.73 -13.42
N GLN A 283 -11.42 7.68 -12.25
CA GLN A 283 -10.27 8.52 -11.92
C GLN A 283 -9.02 7.67 -11.79
N ASP A 284 -7.90 8.19 -12.30
CA ASP A 284 -6.59 7.62 -12.08
C ASP A 284 -6.29 7.55 -10.59
N ARG A 285 -5.70 6.44 -10.17
CA ARG A 285 -5.25 6.24 -8.80
C ARG A 285 -3.88 5.60 -8.79
N ALA A 286 -3.02 6.05 -7.89
CA ALA A 286 -1.79 5.35 -7.57
C ALA A 286 -1.72 5.09 -6.08
N THR A 287 -1.21 3.92 -5.72
CA THR A 287 -0.91 3.53 -4.34
C THR A 287 0.56 3.16 -4.26
N TYR A 288 1.21 3.64 -3.20
CA TYR A 288 2.58 3.28 -2.87
C TYR A 288 2.64 2.69 -1.47
N ALA A 289 3.45 1.66 -1.30
CA ALA A 289 3.82 1.11 -0.02
C ALA A 289 5.32 0.77 -0.02
N MET A 290 5.98 0.98 1.11
CA MET A 290 7.32 0.46 1.36
C MET A 290 7.45 -0.12 2.76
N THR A 291 8.35 -1.10 2.91
CA THR A 291 8.86 -1.53 4.20
C THR A 291 10.27 -0.95 4.38
N VAL A 292 10.54 -0.36 5.54
CA VAL A 292 11.85 0.15 5.93
C VAL A 292 12.19 -0.30 7.35
N GLU A 293 13.47 -0.44 7.65
CA GLU A 293 13.95 -0.78 8.99
C GLU A 293 14.57 0.46 9.65
N VAL A 294 14.17 0.71 10.89
CA VAL A 294 14.76 1.75 11.76
C VAL A 294 15.71 1.08 12.74
N GLN A 295 16.96 1.52 12.76
CA GLN A 295 18.01 1.05 13.66
C GLN A 295 17.92 1.76 15.01
N GLY A 296 18.33 1.06 16.07
CA GLY A 296 18.32 1.55 17.46
C GLY A 296 19.57 2.29 17.89
#